data_AF-A0AAI8YFQ1-F1
#
_entry.id   AF-A0AAI8YFQ1-F1
#
_cell.length_a   1.000
_cell.length_b   1.000
_cell.length_c   1.000
_cell.angle_alpha   90.00
_cell.angle_beta   90.00
_cell.angle_gamma   90.00
#
_symmetry.space_group_name_H-M   'P 1'
#
loop_
_entity.id
_entity.type
_entity.pdbx_description
1 polymer ?
#
loop_
_entity_poly.entity_id
_entity_poly.type
_entity_poly.pdbx_seq_one_letter_code
_entity_poly.pdbx_strand_id
1 'polypeptide(L)'
;MLVKRELMPPFHRFDYSVGRSSQVLAQFCQEFYDGDGKIRQQFKGRGFWGADFDDSWVFVVTRIVVADENRRRGVGTDLFRTVLGRVLQWAAEEAPEPRSVFTVSDPEVMRQEAEAQGFRSSADFGRFYRESLSRAESFWRSLGFDKIGALLWFGWMRRPGEGRSTLQAGGEPTDVDSDLDQLFGTG
;
A
#
# COMPACT_ATOMS: atom_id res chain seq x y z
N MET A 1 -2.63 -9.53 2.48
CA MET A 1 -3.18 -10.65 1.66
C MET A 1 -2.25 -10.84 0.48
N LEU A 2 -1.77 -12.06 0.24
CA LEU A 2 -0.88 -12.37 -0.87
C LEU A 2 -1.69 -13.08 -1.96
N VAL A 3 -1.64 -12.55 -3.18
CA VAL A 3 -2.48 -13.03 -4.29
C VAL A 3 -1.57 -13.24 -5.51
N LYS A 4 -1.65 -14.42 -6.12
CA LYS A 4 -1.11 -14.64 -7.48
C LYS A 4 -1.86 -13.71 -8.42
N ARG A 5 -1.16 -13.00 -9.30
CA ARG A 5 -1.82 -12.11 -10.25
C ARG A 5 -2.89 -12.83 -11.07
N GLU A 6 -2.59 -14.03 -11.55
CA GLU A 6 -3.49 -14.88 -12.32
C GLU A 6 -4.74 -15.32 -11.55
N LEU A 7 -4.72 -15.21 -10.21
CA LEU A 7 -5.86 -15.48 -9.34
C LEU A 7 -6.64 -14.21 -8.96
N MET A 8 -6.21 -13.03 -9.42
CA MET A 8 -6.99 -11.81 -9.24
C MET A 8 -8.23 -11.90 -10.15
N PRO A 9 -9.45 -11.82 -9.60
CA PRO A 9 -10.66 -11.97 -10.40
C PRO A 9 -10.77 -10.86 -11.45
N PRO A 10 -11.31 -11.15 -12.64
CA PRO A 10 -11.54 -10.13 -13.66
C PRO A 10 -12.49 -9.04 -13.15
N PHE A 11 -12.21 -7.79 -13.53
CA PHE A 11 -12.74 -6.53 -12.99
C PHE A 11 -14.25 -6.43 -12.79
N HIS A 12 -15.04 -7.16 -13.58
CA HIS A 12 -16.50 -7.15 -13.52
C HIS A 12 -17.08 -8.07 -12.44
N ARG A 13 -16.24 -8.75 -11.64
CA ARG A 13 -16.67 -9.72 -10.61
C ARG A 13 -16.24 -9.37 -9.18
N PHE A 14 -15.80 -8.14 -8.92
CA PHE A 14 -15.73 -7.66 -7.53
C PHE A 14 -17.16 -7.43 -7.03
N ASP A 15 -17.79 -8.52 -6.62
CA ASP A 15 -19.05 -8.49 -5.89
C ASP A 15 -18.77 -7.83 -4.53
N TYR A 16 -19.60 -6.86 -4.14
CA TYR A 16 -19.50 -6.10 -2.88
C TYR A 16 -19.69 -6.95 -1.60
N SER A 17 -19.66 -8.28 -1.72
CA SER A 17 -19.97 -9.26 -0.68
C SER A 17 -18.78 -9.73 0.14
N VAL A 18 -17.55 -9.34 -0.22
CA VAL A 18 -16.33 -9.73 0.50
C VAL A 18 -15.89 -8.54 1.36
N GLY A 19 -15.53 -8.74 2.64
CA GLY A 19 -15.28 -7.65 3.61
C GLY A 19 -14.20 -6.62 3.19
N ARG A 20 -14.05 -5.52 3.94
CA ARG A 20 -13.22 -4.31 3.65
C ARG A 20 -11.88 -4.54 2.92
N SER A 21 -11.17 -5.63 3.19
CA SER A 21 -9.94 -6.02 2.47
C SER A 21 -10.13 -6.23 0.96
N SER A 22 -11.33 -6.60 0.52
CA SER A 22 -11.72 -6.75 -0.88
C SER A 22 -11.89 -5.41 -1.58
N GLN A 23 -12.39 -4.39 -0.87
CA GLN A 23 -12.63 -3.05 -1.42
C GLN A 23 -11.30 -2.34 -1.66
N VAL A 24 -10.38 -2.45 -0.70
CA VAL A 24 -9.00 -1.94 -0.83
C VAL A 24 -8.28 -2.62 -1.99
N LEU A 25 -8.41 -3.95 -2.12
CA LEU A 25 -7.86 -4.66 -3.28
C LEU A 25 -8.54 -4.27 -4.59
N ALA A 26 -9.86 -4.10 -4.60
CA ALA A 26 -10.62 -3.71 -5.79
C ALA A 26 -10.22 -2.31 -6.27
N GLN A 27 -10.09 -1.36 -5.35
CA GLN A 27 -9.63 0.00 -5.62
C GLN A 27 -8.21 -0.02 -6.18
N PHE A 28 -7.29 -0.75 -5.53
CA PHE A 28 -5.94 -0.98 -6.05
C PHE A 28 -5.99 -1.53 -7.50
N CYS A 29 -6.77 -2.57 -7.75
CA CYS A 29 -6.90 -3.15 -9.08
C CYS A 29 -7.44 -2.14 -10.10
N GLN A 30 -8.46 -1.36 -9.75
CA GLN A 30 -9.07 -0.36 -10.62
C GLN A 30 -8.11 0.76 -10.98
N GLU A 31 -7.30 1.22 -10.02
CA GLU A 31 -6.36 2.31 -10.22
C GLU A 31 -5.17 1.88 -11.08
N PHE A 32 -4.64 0.67 -10.87
CA PHE A 32 -3.38 0.24 -11.50
C PHE A 32 -3.52 -0.57 -12.76
N TYR A 33 -4.64 -1.28 -12.94
CA TYR A 33 -4.82 -2.18 -14.07
C TYR A 33 -5.89 -1.68 -15.03
N ASP A 34 -5.74 -2.06 -16.30
CA ASP A 34 -6.73 -1.85 -17.36
C ASP A 34 -7.76 -2.99 -17.40
N GLY A 35 -8.74 -2.90 -18.31
CA GLY A 35 -9.79 -3.91 -18.43
C GLY A 35 -9.31 -5.31 -18.81
N ASP A 36 -8.09 -5.43 -19.33
CA ASP A 36 -7.46 -6.71 -19.72
C ASP A 36 -6.60 -7.30 -18.59
N GLY A 37 -6.54 -6.64 -17.44
CA GLY A 37 -5.76 -7.12 -16.30
C GLY A 37 -4.29 -6.77 -16.40
N LYS A 38 -3.90 -5.86 -17.30
CA LYS A 38 -2.52 -5.38 -17.45
C LYS A 38 -2.35 -4.07 -16.72
N ILE A 39 -1.12 -3.80 -16.27
CA ILE A 39 -0.79 -2.50 -15.69
C ILE A 39 -1.08 -1.41 -16.72
N ARG A 40 -1.74 -0.34 -16.30
CA ARG A 40 -2.02 0.80 -17.19
C ARG A 40 -0.72 1.40 -17.72
N GLN A 41 -0.73 1.78 -18.99
CA GLN A 41 0.46 2.23 -19.72
C GLN A 41 1.21 3.39 -19.02
N GLN A 42 0.49 4.29 -18.35
CA GLN A 42 1.05 5.42 -17.62
C GLN A 42 1.99 5.02 -16.46
N PHE A 43 1.85 3.81 -15.95
CA PHE A 43 2.68 3.27 -14.87
C PHE A 43 3.86 2.49 -15.40
N LYS A 44 3.76 1.85 -16.57
CA LYS A 44 4.83 1.00 -17.12
C LYS A 44 6.14 1.77 -17.31
N GLY A 45 7.24 1.19 -16.83
CA GLY A 45 8.59 1.74 -16.98
C GLY A 45 8.86 2.99 -16.16
N ARG A 46 7.98 3.34 -15.20
CA ARG A 46 8.14 4.49 -14.30
C ARG A 46 8.28 4.03 -12.85
N GLY A 47 9.26 4.60 -12.15
CA GLY A 47 9.48 4.34 -10.73
C GLY A 47 9.65 2.84 -10.44
N PHE A 48 8.80 2.29 -9.59
CA PHE A 48 8.85 0.89 -9.16
C PHE A 48 8.15 -0.09 -10.12
N TRP A 49 7.46 0.40 -11.15
CA TRP A 49 6.83 -0.42 -12.19
C TRP A 49 7.87 -0.81 -13.25
N GLY A 50 8.79 -1.72 -12.88
CA GLY A 50 9.78 -2.28 -13.80
C GLY A 50 9.19 -3.25 -14.83
N ALA A 51 10.03 -3.75 -15.72
CA ALA A 51 9.64 -4.71 -16.77
C ALA A 51 9.07 -6.03 -16.21
N ASP A 52 9.44 -6.40 -14.98
CA ASP A 52 9.08 -7.68 -14.35
C ASP A 52 7.78 -7.63 -13.56
N PHE A 53 7.12 -6.48 -13.49
CA PHE A 53 5.92 -6.36 -12.68
C PHE A 53 4.81 -7.29 -13.20
N ASP A 54 4.76 -7.52 -14.51
CA ASP A 54 3.71 -8.31 -15.10
C ASP A 54 3.69 -9.78 -14.59
N ASP A 55 4.79 -10.30 -14.04
CA ASP A 55 4.87 -11.65 -13.45
C ASP A 55 5.13 -11.63 -11.92
N SER A 56 4.72 -10.56 -11.24
CA SER A 56 4.91 -10.42 -9.79
C SER A 56 3.74 -10.93 -8.95
N TRP A 57 4.08 -11.39 -7.73
CA TRP A 57 3.10 -11.62 -6.67
C TRP A 57 2.67 -10.30 -6.05
N VAL A 58 1.40 -10.16 -5.67
CA VAL A 58 0.90 -8.94 -5.03
C VAL A 58 0.58 -9.20 -3.57
N PHE A 59 1.26 -8.50 -2.66
CA PHE A 59 1.00 -8.48 -1.23
C PHE A 59 0.37 -7.14 -0.82
N VAL A 60 -0.93 -7.14 -0.52
CA VAL A 60 -1.62 -5.93 -0.05
C VAL A 60 -1.64 -5.91 1.48
N VAL A 61 -1.05 -4.88 2.07
CA VAL A 61 -1.17 -4.56 3.49
C VAL A 61 -2.33 -3.59 3.69
N THR A 62 -3.42 -4.11 4.25
CA THR A 62 -4.64 -3.32 4.43
C THR A 62 -4.60 -2.48 5.71
N ARG A 63 -3.97 -2.97 6.78
CA ARG A 63 -3.82 -2.23 8.04
C ARG A 63 -2.74 -2.83 8.92
N ILE A 64 -2.09 -1.98 9.70
CA ILE A 64 -1.25 -2.35 10.84
C ILE A 64 -1.79 -1.59 12.05
N VAL A 65 -2.25 -2.31 13.06
CA VAL A 65 -2.81 -1.71 14.28
C VAL A 65 -1.88 -1.99 15.45
N VAL A 66 -1.42 -0.92 16.10
CA VAL A 66 -0.57 -0.99 17.30
C VAL A 66 -1.28 -0.21 18.40
N ALA A 67 -1.53 -0.88 19.52
CA ALA A 67 -2.12 -0.24 20.70
C ALA A 67 -1.29 0.97 21.14
N ASP A 68 -1.96 2.03 21.62
CA ASP A 68 -1.35 3.34 21.89
C ASP A 68 -0.14 3.25 22.80
N GLU A 69 -0.23 2.47 23.87
CA GLU A 69 0.82 2.20 24.85
C GLU A 69 2.06 1.49 24.27
N ASN A 70 1.95 0.94 23.06
CA ASN A 70 3.01 0.23 22.35
C ASN A 70 3.53 0.98 21.12
N ARG A 71 2.99 2.16 20.81
CA ARG A 71 3.45 2.99 19.68
C ARG A 71 4.84 3.56 19.95
N ARG A 72 5.55 3.92 18.87
CA ARG A 72 6.91 4.49 18.89
C ARG A 72 7.98 3.58 19.55
N ARG A 73 7.66 2.31 19.79
CA ARG A 73 8.59 1.30 20.33
C ARG A 73 9.11 0.31 19.27
N GLY A 74 8.89 0.62 17.98
CA GLY A 74 9.29 -0.26 16.87
C GLY A 74 8.34 -1.42 16.58
N VAL A 75 7.31 -1.66 17.42
CA VAL A 75 6.40 -2.81 17.30
C VAL A 75 5.77 -2.96 15.91
N GLY A 76 5.27 -1.86 15.32
CA GLY A 76 4.69 -1.89 13.98
C GLY A 76 5.69 -2.27 12.89
N THR A 77 6.93 -1.78 13.01
CA THR A 77 8.04 -2.10 12.11
C THR A 77 8.42 -3.57 12.21
N ASP A 78 8.55 -4.10 13.43
CA ASP A 78 8.92 -5.50 13.66
C ASP A 78 7.83 -6.46 13.20
N LEU A 79 6.56 -6.13 13.46
CA LEU A 79 5.41 -6.88 12.96
C LEU A 79 5.42 -6.94 11.43
N PHE A 80 5.55 -5.79 10.77
CA PHE A 80 5.60 -5.73 9.31
C PHE A 80 6.75 -6.56 8.75
N ARG A 81 7.97 -6.39 9.27
CA ARG A 81 9.16 -7.14 8.81
C ARG A 81 8.99 -8.65 9.00
N THR A 82 8.39 -9.07 10.10
CA THR A 82 8.11 -10.49 10.37
C THR A 82 7.14 -11.08 9.36
N VAL A 83 6.02 -10.39 9.12
CA VAL A 83 5.01 -10.82 8.14
C VAL A 83 5.60 -10.86 6.74
N LEU A 84 6.33 -9.81 6.37
CA LEU A 84 6.96 -9.69 5.06
C LEU A 84 8.02 -10.76 4.82
N GLY A 85 8.85 -11.05 5.82
CA GLY A 85 9.82 -12.14 5.76
C GLY A 85 9.14 -13.48 5.48
N ARG A 86 8.00 -13.75 6.13
CA ARG A 86 7.21 -14.96 5.88
C ARG A 86 6.60 -14.99 4.48
N VAL A 87 6.12 -13.85 3.98
CA VAL A 87 5.60 -13.71 2.61
C VAL A 87 6.68 -13.98 1.58
N LEU A 88 7.86 -13.40 1.75
CA LEU A 88 8.99 -13.60 0.83
C LEU A 88 9.49 -15.04 0.86
N GLN A 89 9.55 -15.66 2.05
CA GLN A 89 9.87 -17.07 2.18
C GLN A 89 8.87 -17.94 1.42
N TRP A 90 7.58 -17.73 1.64
CA TRP A 90 6.54 -18.51 0.95
C TRP A 90 6.60 -18.31 -0.57
N ALA A 91 6.82 -17.09 -1.05
CA ALA A 91 6.97 -16.81 -2.47
C ALA A 91 8.18 -17.53 -3.10
N ALA A 92 9.26 -17.74 -2.33
CA ALA A 92 10.42 -18.53 -2.76
C ALA A 92 10.13 -20.03 -2.84
N GLU A 93 9.26 -20.54 -1.97
CA GLU A 93 8.91 -21.97 -1.88
C GLU A 93 7.92 -22.39 -2.98
N GLU A 94 7.07 -21.47 -3.44
CA GLU A 94 5.97 -21.76 -4.37
C GLU A 94 6.32 -21.76 -5.87
N ALA A 95 7.44 -21.15 -6.26
CA ALA A 95 7.79 -20.98 -7.67
C ALA A 95 9.21 -21.48 -7.97
N PRO A 96 9.41 -22.31 -9.02
CA PRO A 96 10.74 -22.77 -9.44
C PRO A 96 11.68 -21.62 -9.82
N GLU A 97 11.11 -20.53 -10.34
CA GLU A 97 11.81 -19.28 -10.62
C GLU A 97 11.33 -18.19 -9.65
N PRO A 98 12.23 -17.51 -8.93
CA PRO A 98 11.85 -16.52 -7.92
C PRO A 98 11.21 -15.30 -8.58
N ARG A 99 9.88 -15.22 -8.47
CA ARG A 99 9.09 -14.04 -8.86
C ARG A 99 9.23 -12.94 -7.83
N SER A 100 9.23 -11.69 -8.30
CA SER A 100 9.17 -10.52 -7.41
C SER A 100 7.87 -10.52 -6.60
N VAL A 101 7.95 -10.12 -5.34
CA VAL A 101 6.80 -9.77 -4.52
C VAL A 101 6.66 -8.25 -4.52
N PHE A 102 5.57 -7.78 -5.09
CA PHE A 102 5.13 -6.40 -5.02
C PHE A 102 4.23 -6.21 -3.80
N THR A 103 4.69 -5.42 -2.85
CA THR A 103 3.95 -5.08 -1.63
C THR A 103 3.38 -3.68 -1.75
N VAL A 104 2.09 -3.52 -1.43
CA VAL A 104 1.42 -2.23 -1.43
C VAL A 104 0.65 -1.98 -0.17
N SER A 105 0.53 -0.71 0.19
CA SER A 105 -0.33 -0.26 1.27
C SER A 105 -0.90 1.13 0.99
N ASP A 106 -2.07 1.38 1.57
CA ASP A 106 -2.68 2.70 1.67
C ASP A 106 -2.34 3.25 3.07
N PRO A 107 -1.76 4.46 3.21
CA PRO A 107 -1.51 5.12 4.49
C PRO A 107 -2.83 5.58 5.14
N GLU A 108 -3.64 4.61 5.59
CA GLU A 108 -4.95 4.90 6.19
C GLU A 108 -4.80 5.54 7.58
N VAL A 109 -5.58 6.61 7.82
CA VAL A 109 -5.80 7.15 9.17
C VAL A 109 -6.83 6.30 9.89
N MET A 110 -6.53 5.84 11.11
CA MET A 110 -7.45 5.00 11.88
C MET A 110 -8.74 5.75 12.20
N ARG A 111 -9.83 5.38 11.52
CA ARG A 111 -11.16 5.97 11.72
C ARG A 111 -11.62 5.95 13.17
N GLN A 112 -11.32 4.88 13.90
CA GLN A 112 -11.66 4.76 15.32
C GLN A 112 -10.98 5.83 16.19
N GLU A 113 -9.74 6.22 15.85
CA GLU A 113 -9.07 7.32 16.55
C GLU A 113 -9.74 8.64 16.24
N ALA A 114 -10.08 8.88 14.96
CA ALA A 114 -10.79 10.09 14.57
C ALA A 114 -12.14 10.20 15.29
N GLU A 115 -12.90 9.10 15.38
CA GLU A 115 -14.19 9.06 16.08
C GLU A 115 -14.02 9.31 17.59
N ALA A 116 -12.98 8.76 18.21
CA ALA A 116 -12.70 8.93 19.65
C ALA A 116 -12.32 10.38 20.04
N GLN A 117 -11.78 11.17 19.11
CA GLN A 117 -11.38 12.56 19.40
C GLN A 117 -12.57 13.52 19.55
N GLY A 118 -13.75 13.18 19.02
CA GLY A 118 -14.96 14.00 19.16
C GLY A 118 -14.78 15.45 18.66
N PHE A 119 -14.22 15.62 17.45
CA PHE A 119 -13.87 16.93 16.90
C PHE A 119 -15.05 17.91 16.91
N ARG A 120 -14.77 19.14 17.32
CA ARG A 120 -15.78 20.21 17.45
C ARG A 120 -15.91 21.07 16.18
N SER A 121 -14.96 20.96 15.26
CA SER A 121 -14.95 21.70 14.00
C SER A 121 -14.30 20.89 12.87
N SER A 122 -14.66 21.22 11.63
CA SER A 122 -14.01 20.65 10.42
C SER A 122 -12.53 21.00 10.34
N ALA A 123 -12.11 22.15 10.87
CA ALA A 123 -10.71 22.57 10.91
C ALA A 123 -9.87 21.67 11.84
N ASP A 124 -10.42 21.30 13.01
CA ASP A 124 -9.76 20.39 13.95
C ASP A 124 -9.66 18.97 13.36
N PHE A 125 -10.72 18.50 12.70
CA PHE A 125 -10.71 17.23 11.98
C PHE A 125 -9.65 17.21 10.87
N GLY A 126 -9.62 18.27 10.04
CA GLY A 126 -8.64 18.40 8.95
C GLY A 126 -7.20 18.40 9.45
N ARG A 127 -6.92 19.10 10.57
CA ARG A 127 -5.59 19.11 11.19
C ARG A 127 -5.20 17.72 11.70
N PHE A 128 -6.08 17.06 12.46
CA PHE A 128 -5.83 15.72 12.96
C PHE A 128 -5.55 14.75 11.82
N TYR A 129 -6.36 14.79 10.76
CA TYR A 129 -6.22 13.89 9.63
C TYR A 129 -4.89 14.12 8.91
N ARG A 130 -4.53 15.38 8.63
CA ARG A 130 -3.23 15.76 8.03
C ARG A 130 -2.04 15.23 8.84
N GLU A 131 -2.05 15.45 10.15
CA GLU A 131 -0.99 14.98 11.04
C GLU A 131 -0.91 13.46 11.12
N SER A 132 -2.05 12.79 11.07
CA SER A 132 -2.13 11.33 11.14
C SER A 132 -1.66 10.69 9.83
N LEU A 133 -2.08 11.25 8.69
CA LEU A 133 -1.65 10.83 7.36
C LEU A 133 -0.13 11.02 7.20
N SER A 134 0.39 12.19 7.54
CA SER A 134 1.84 12.47 7.51
C SER A 134 2.66 11.47 8.35
N ARG A 135 2.13 11.05 9.51
CA ARG A 135 2.74 10.00 10.35
C ARG A 135 2.68 8.62 9.68
N ALA A 136 1.55 8.26 9.06
CA ALA A 136 1.40 7.01 8.33
C ALA A 136 2.35 6.93 7.12
N GLU A 137 2.44 7.98 6.33
CA GLU A 137 3.39 8.08 5.21
C GLU A 137 4.84 7.94 5.68
N SER A 138 5.21 8.65 6.75
CA SER A 138 6.55 8.58 7.33
C SER A 138 6.89 7.18 7.81
N PHE A 139 5.91 6.46 8.37
CA PHE A 139 6.06 5.07 8.76
C PHE A 139 6.35 4.18 7.55
N TRP A 140 5.57 4.27 6.47
CA TRP A 140 5.79 3.47 5.25
C TRP A 140 7.14 3.77 4.59
N ARG A 141 7.52 5.05 4.50
CA ARG A 141 8.84 5.45 4.01
C ARG A 141 9.99 4.89 4.85
N SER A 142 9.82 4.85 6.18
CA SER A 142 10.83 4.25 7.07
C SER A 142 11.05 2.75 6.83
N LEU A 143 10.06 2.07 6.23
CA LEU A 143 10.13 0.68 5.81
C LEU A 143 10.72 0.51 4.40
N GLY A 144 11.01 1.62 3.71
CA GLY A 144 11.55 1.65 2.34
C GLY A 144 10.47 1.62 1.26
N PHE A 145 9.21 1.92 1.59
CA PHE A 145 8.17 2.10 0.58
C PHE A 145 8.26 3.49 -0.05
N ASP A 146 7.91 3.56 -1.33
CA ASP A 146 7.78 4.81 -2.07
C ASP A 146 6.33 5.06 -2.47
N LYS A 147 5.95 6.34 -2.59
CA LYS A 147 4.63 6.70 -3.10
C LYS A 147 4.49 6.35 -4.57
N ILE A 148 3.29 5.92 -4.93
CA ILE A 148 2.95 5.50 -6.28
C ILE A 148 2.37 6.65 -7.10
N GLY A 149 3.25 7.39 -7.77
CA GLY A 149 2.83 8.51 -8.62
C GLY A 149 2.00 9.53 -7.84
N ALA A 150 0.87 9.94 -8.40
CA ALA A 150 -0.06 10.86 -7.73
C ALA A 150 -1.05 10.15 -6.80
N LEU A 151 -1.08 8.80 -6.76
CA LEU A 151 -2.05 8.05 -5.97
C LEU A 151 -1.61 7.95 -4.51
N LEU A 152 -2.57 7.77 -3.61
CA LEU A 152 -2.34 7.61 -2.17
C LEU A 152 -1.53 6.36 -1.80
N TRP A 153 -1.38 5.41 -2.73
CA TRP A 153 -0.70 4.16 -2.48
C TRP A 153 0.80 4.30 -2.29
N PHE A 154 1.33 3.44 -1.45
CA PHE A 154 2.75 3.22 -1.24
C PHE A 154 3.11 1.82 -1.72
N GLY A 155 4.19 1.71 -2.47
CA GLY A 155 4.65 0.48 -3.10
C GLY A 155 6.09 0.13 -2.71
N TRP A 156 6.35 -1.17 -2.70
CA TRP A 156 7.67 -1.73 -2.47
C TRP A 156 7.82 -3.04 -3.23
N MET A 157 9.00 -3.33 -3.77
CA MET A 157 9.25 -4.56 -4.51
C MET A 157 10.55 -5.24 -4.07
N ARG A 158 10.50 -6.57 -3.96
CA ARG A 158 11.67 -7.42 -3.76
C ARG A 158 11.54 -8.75 -4.47
N ARG A 159 12.66 -9.28 -4.98
CA ARG A 159 12.76 -10.70 -5.27
C ARG A 159 13.15 -11.48 -4.02
N PRO A 160 12.60 -12.69 -3.81
CA PRO A 160 13.07 -13.57 -2.75
C PRO A 160 14.57 -13.86 -2.88
N GLY A 161 15.29 -13.83 -1.75
CA GLY A 161 16.74 -14.07 -1.70
C GLY A 161 17.62 -12.84 -1.98
N GLU A 162 17.07 -11.72 -2.46
CA GLU A 162 17.83 -10.47 -2.63
C GLU A 162 17.90 -9.66 -1.31
N GLY A 163 19.11 -9.24 -0.93
CA GLY A 163 19.36 -8.60 0.37
C GLY A 163 18.78 -7.18 0.49
N ARG A 164 19.01 -6.31 -0.49
CA ARG A 164 18.49 -4.93 -0.54
C ARG A 164 17.55 -4.77 -1.73
N SER A 165 16.52 -3.95 -1.54
CA SER A 165 15.59 -3.60 -2.61
C SER A 165 16.33 -2.95 -3.78
N THR A 166 15.91 -3.27 -5.00
CA THR A 166 16.40 -2.66 -6.24
C THR A 166 15.76 -1.30 -6.54
N LEU A 167 14.89 -0.80 -5.66
CA LEU A 167 14.21 0.48 -5.87
C LEU A 167 15.17 1.65 -5.62
N GLN A 168 15.46 2.40 -6.70
CA GLN A 168 15.89 3.78 -6.55
C GLN A 168 14.65 4.62 -6.24
N ALA A 169 14.57 5.12 -5.01
CA ALA A 169 13.57 6.08 -4.57
C ALA A 169 13.67 7.33 -5.45
N GLY A 170 12.73 7.46 -6.38
CA GLY A 170 12.63 8.58 -7.32
C GLY A 170 11.31 9.33 -7.23
N GLY A 171 10.52 9.09 -6.17
CA GLY A 171 9.27 9.81 -5.95
C GLY A 171 9.54 11.23 -5.45
N GLU A 172 8.88 12.22 -6.04
CA GLU A 172 8.82 13.57 -5.48
C GLU A 172 8.24 13.54 -4.06
N PRO A 173 8.57 14.52 -3.20
CA PRO A 173 7.96 14.66 -1.89
C PRO A 173 6.43 14.57 -1.98
N THR A 174 5.78 13.86 -1.06
CA THR A 174 4.32 13.90 -0.98
C THR A 174 3.88 15.30 -0.62
N ASP A 175 2.99 15.87 -1.44
CA ASP A 175 2.15 16.94 -0.99
C ASP A 175 0.92 16.34 -0.29
N VAL A 176 0.97 16.32 1.04
CA VAL A 176 -0.14 15.83 1.87
C VAL A 176 -1.43 16.59 1.54
N ASP A 177 -1.35 17.84 1.08
CA ASP A 177 -2.54 18.63 0.77
C ASP A 177 -3.21 18.14 -0.51
N SER A 178 -2.42 17.77 -1.53
CA SER A 178 -2.94 17.08 -2.72
C SER A 178 -3.58 15.74 -2.39
N ASP A 179 -3.09 15.03 -1.37
CA ASP A 179 -3.64 13.73 -0.95
C ASP A 179 -4.97 13.90 -0.20
N LEU A 180 -5.08 14.94 0.62
CA LEU A 180 -6.34 15.33 1.25
C LEU A 180 -7.38 15.72 0.20
N ASP A 181 -7.00 16.46 -0.84
CA ASP A 181 -7.92 16.83 -1.94
C ASP A 181 -8.47 15.61 -2.67
N GLN A 182 -7.65 14.57 -2.89
CA GLN A 182 -8.11 13.32 -3.48
C GLN A 182 -9.08 12.55 -2.58
N LEU A 183 -8.85 12.57 -1.25
CA LEU A 183 -9.67 11.87 -0.28
C LEU A 183 -11.02 12.53 -0.02
N PHE A 184 -11.04 13.86 0.03
CA PHE A 184 -12.21 14.64 0.45
C PHE A 184 -12.90 15.37 -0.70
N GLY A 185 -12.31 15.38 -1.91
CA GLY A 185 -12.88 16.00 -3.09
C GLY A 185 -13.00 17.53 -2.97
N THR A 186 -12.04 18.19 -2.32
CA THR A 186 -12.05 19.63 -2.04
C THR A 186 -11.60 20.54 -3.20
N GLY A 187 -11.55 20.00 -4.42
CA GLY A 187 -11.19 20.73 -5.65
C GLY A 187 -12.35 21.42 -6.36
#